data_AF-A0A958H6J7-F1
#
_entry.id   AF-A0A958H6J7-F1
#
_cell.length_a   1.000
_cell.length_b   1.000
_cell.length_c   1.000
_cell.angle_alpha   90.00
_cell.angle_beta   90.00
_cell.angle_gamma   90.00
#
_symmetry.space_group_name_H-M   'P 1'
#
loop_
_entity.id
_entity.type
_entity.pdbx_description
1 polymer ?
#
loop_
_entity_poly.entity_id
_entity_poly.type
_entity_poly.pdbx_seq_one_letter_code
_entity_poly.pdbx_strand_id
1 'polypeptide(L)'
;MQISPRFVDFLAIYRAELLERVVPFWLQHAVDWQHGGLLTCIADDGTVLSTDKYLWSQLRAIWTFSALYNRIEPRQEWLDVALHIYDFVRRHGRDDQGRWVFAVDQDGRVLQGADSIFADGFAIYGLTELARATGDASVA
;
A
#
# COMPACT_ATOMS: atom_id res chain seq x y z
N MET A 1 -29.85 -17.08 3.85
CA MET A 1 -28.85 -17.97 3.23
C MET A 1 -27.96 -18.49 4.36
N GLN A 2 -28.02 -19.78 4.71
CA GLN A 2 -27.13 -20.34 5.73
C GLN A 2 -25.78 -20.67 5.09
N ILE A 3 -24.70 -20.11 5.63
CA ILE A 3 -23.34 -20.41 5.19
C ILE A 3 -22.94 -21.77 5.76
N SER A 4 -22.36 -22.64 4.92
CA SER A 4 -21.88 -23.97 5.35
C SER A 4 -20.87 -23.83 6.51
N PRO A 5 -20.92 -24.66 7.56
CA PRO A 5 -19.98 -24.63 8.68
C PRO A 5 -18.51 -24.61 8.25
N ARG A 6 -18.17 -25.37 7.19
CA ARG A 6 -16.82 -25.41 6.61
C ARG A 6 -16.32 -24.04 6.11
N PHE A 7 -17.21 -23.19 5.59
CA PHE A 7 -16.84 -21.84 5.13
C PHE A 7 -16.68 -20.86 6.30
N VAL A 8 -17.38 -21.08 7.41
CA VAL A 8 -17.17 -20.31 8.66
C VAL A 8 -15.77 -20.58 9.21
N ASP A 9 -15.34 -21.84 9.20
CA ASP A 9 -14.00 -22.23 9.64
C ASP A 9 -12.91 -21.59 8.76
N PHE A 10 -13.09 -21.60 7.43
CA PHE A 10 -12.14 -20.93 6.53
C PHE A 10 -12.10 -19.41 6.73
N LEU A 11 -13.26 -18.76 6.92
CA LEU A 11 -13.28 -17.33 7.19
C LEU A 11 -12.49 -16.96 8.45
N ALA A 12 -12.65 -17.74 9.52
CA ALA A 12 -11.92 -17.53 10.76
C ALA A 12 -10.40 -17.66 10.54
N ILE A 13 -9.96 -18.70 9.81
CA ILE A 13 -8.54 -18.93 9.49
C ILE A 13 -7.97 -17.75 8.69
N TYR A 14 -8.60 -17.34 7.58
CA TYR A 14 -8.07 -16.26 6.75
C TYR A 14 -8.12 -14.90 7.44
N ARG A 15 -9.12 -14.67 8.30
CA ARG A 15 -9.18 -13.43 9.09
C ARG A 15 -8.06 -13.36 10.13
N ALA A 16 -7.79 -14.46 10.83
CA ALA A 16 -6.67 -14.54 11.77
C ALA A 16 -5.34 -14.37 11.03
N GLU A 17 -5.13 -15.07 9.91
CA GLU A 17 -3.91 -14.94 9.11
C GLU A 17 -3.67 -13.49 8.64
N LEU A 18 -4.71 -12.83 8.12
CA LEU A 18 -4.61 -11.45 7.68
C LEU A 18 -4.27 -10.49 8.83
N LEU A 19 -5.03 -10.55 9.93
CA LEU A 19 -5.01 -9.53 10.98
C LEU A 19 -3.97 -9.77 12.06
N GLU A 20 -3.56 -11.02 12.26
CA GLU A 20 -2.62 -11.41 13.32
C GLU A 20 -1.24 -11.75 12.78
N ARG A 21 -1.09 -11.94 11.45
CA ARG A 21 0.21 -12.26 10.83
C ARG A 21 0.61 -11.32 9.71
N VAL A 22 -0.17 -11.26 8.63
CA VAL A 22 0.22 -10.54 7.42
C VAL A 22 0.27 -9.03 7.68
N VAL A 23 -0.82 -8.41 8.14
CA VAL A 23 -0.85 -6.96 8.39
C VAL A 23 0.20 -6.53 9.42
N PRO A 24 0.34 -7.20 10.59
CA PRO A 24 1.40 -6.89 11.55
C PRO A 24 2.81 -6.95 10.96
N PHE A 25 3.11 -7.93 10.09
CA PHE A 25 4.42 -8.03 9.45
C PHE A 25 4.74 -6.77 8.62
N TRP A 26 3.80 -6.33 7.77
CA TRP A 26 4.02 -5.13 6.95
C TRP A 26 4.11 -3.85 7.79
N LEU A 27 3.28 -3.72 8.83
CA LEU A 27 3.33 -2.57 9.73
C LEU A 27 4.67 -2.47 10.48
N GLN A 28 5.20 -3.62 10.92
CA GLN A 28 6.43 -3.68 11.71
C GLN A 28 7.70 -3.50 10.87
N HIS A 29 7.74 -4.05 9.65
CA HIS A 29 9.00 -4.19 8.90
C HIS A 29 9.08 -3.35 7.64
N ALA A 30 7.94 -2.95 7.06
CA ALA A 30 7.92 -2.43 5.70
C ALA A 30 7.65 -0.93 5.59
N VAL A 31 6.98 -0.31 6.56
CA VAL A 31 6.69 1.12 6.48
C VAL A 31 7.96 1.93 6.74
N ASP A 32 8.39 2.72 5.75
CA ASP A 32 9.55 3.60 5.90
C ASP A 32 9.11 4.91 6.56
N TRP A 33 9.01 4.89 7.88
CA TRP A 33 8.59 6.05 8.67
C TRP A 33 9.53 7.25 8.56
N GLN A 34 10.79 7.03 8.14
CA GLN A 34 11.79 8.09 8.04
C GLN A 34 11.74 8.81 6.70
N HIS A 35 11.60 8.07 5.59
CA HIS A 35 11.68 8.65 4.24
C HIS A 35 10.32 8.65 3.50
N GLY A 36 9.27 8.06 4.06
CA GLY A 36 7.98 7.92 3.40
C GLY A 36 7.90 6.65 2.54
N GLY A 37 6.69 6.17 2.30
CA GLY A 37 6.47 4.99 1.45
C GLY A 37 6.66 3.65 2.17
N LEU A 38 6.76 2.60 1.37
CA LEU A 38 6.82 1.20 1.78
C LEU A 38 8.05 0.51 1.15
N LEU A 39 8.81 -0.22 1.96
CA LEU A 39 9.88 -1.09 1.51
C LEU A 39 9.31 -2.47 1.19
N THR A 40 9.64 -3.02 0.02
CA THR A 40 9.04 -4.31 -0.41
C THR A 40 10.05 -5.43 -0.58
N CYS A 41 11.34 -5.11 -0.60
CA CYS A 41 12.41 -6.09 -0.65
C CYS A 41 12.80 -6.44 0.78
N ILE A 42 12.02 -7.33 1.41
CA ILE A 42 12.16 -7.73 2.81
C ILE A 42 12.21 -9.25 2.88
N ALA A 43 13.12 -9.79 3.70
CA ALA A 43 13.22 -11.21 3.98
C ALA A 43 12.13 -11.69 4.96
N ASP A 44 11.97 -13.01 5.08
CA ASP A 44 10.96 -13.63 5.96
C ASP A 44 11.13 -13.26 7.45
N ASP A 45 12.34 -12.85 7.86
CA ASP A 45 12.65 -12.40 9.22
C ASP A 45 12.45 -10.89 9.43
N GLY A 46 11.99 -10.17 8.40
CA GLY A 46 11.80 -8.72 8.44
C GLY A 46 13.03 -7.90 8.08
N THR A 47 14.14 -8.52 7.69
CA THR A 47 15.35 -7.81 7.25
C THR A 47 15.10 -7.11 5.92
N VAL A 48 15.33 -5.79 5.86
CA VAL A 48 15.29 -5.01 4.61
C VAL A 48 16.50 -5.34 3.75
N LEU A 49 16.25 -5.84 2.54
CA LEU A 49 17.27 -6.24 1.56
C LEU A 49 17.55 -5.14 0.52
N SER A 50 16.56 -4.28 0.24
CA SER A 50 16.71 -3.09 -0.59
C SER A 50 15.73 -2.02 -0.14
N THR A 51 16.16 -0.77 -0.25
CA THR A 51 15.38 0.43 0.08
C THR A 51 14.74 1.09 -1.14
N ASP A 52 14.91 0.51 -2.33
CA ASP A 52 14.27 0.99 -3.56
C ASP A 52 12.75 0.84 -3.47
N LYS A 53 12.03 1.80 -4.03
CA LYS A 53 10.58 1.91 -3.94
C LYS A 53 9.95 1.78 -5.33
N TYR A 54 9.25 0.67 -5.52
CA TYR A 54 8.52 0.37 -6.75
C TYR A 54 7.10 0.93 -6.68
N LEU A 55 6.71 1.76 -7.64
CA LEU A 55 5.42 2.47 -7.57
C LEU A 55 4.22 1.53 -7.62
N TRP A 56 4.32 0.40 -8.33
CA TRP A 56 3.26 -0.61 -8.32
C TRP A 56 2.96 -1.10 -6.90
N SER A 57 4.02 -1.34 -6.11
CA SER A 57 3.88 -1.76 -4.72
C SER A 57 3.37 -0.63 -3.83
N GLN A 58 3.87 0.61 -4.00
CA GLN A 58 3.37 1.75 -3.23
C GLN A 58 1.86 1.95 -3.41
N LEU A 59 1.41 1.96 -4.67
CA LEU A 59 0.02 2.22 -5.03
C LEU A 59 -0.92 1.09 -4.57
N ARG A 60 -0.47 -0.16 -4.64
CA ARG A 60 -1.20 -1.30 -4.07
C ARG A 60 -1.24 -1.29 -2.54
N ALA A 61 -0.20 -0.77 -1.90
CA ALA A 61 -0.18 -0.63 -0.45
C ALA A 61 -1.16 0.45 0.02
N ILE A 62 -1.20 1.60 -0.66
CA ILE A 62 -2.24 2.62 -0.44
C ILE A 62 -3.63 1.99 -0.54
N TRP A 63 -3.87 1.22 -1.62
CA TRP A 63 -5.14 0.51 -1.75
C TRP A 63 -5.40 -0.44 -0.57
N THR A 64 -4.43 -1.27 -0.22
CA THR A 64 -4.58 -2.32 0.79
C THR A 64 -4.93 -1.76 2.15
N PHE A 65 -4.17 -0.77 2.63
CA PHE A 65 -4.42 -0.15 3.93
C PHE A 65 -5.73 0.67 3.95
N SER A 66 -6.05 1.36 2.85
CA SER A 66 -7.35 2.03 2.71
C SER A 66 -8.52 1.02 2.70
N ALA A 67 -8.33 -0.14 2.06
CA ALA A 67 -9.32 -1.19 2.01
C ALA A 67 -9.53 -1.87 3.36
N LEU A 68 -8.46 -2.10 4.13
CA LEU A 68 -8.54 -2.56 5.51
C LEU A 68 -9.38 -1.60 6.35
N TYR A 69 -9.08 -0.29 6.27
CA TYR A 69 -9.83 0.75 6.96
C TYR A 69 -11.32 0.75 6.56
N ASN A 70 -11.61 0.72 5.26
CA ASN A 70 -12.97 0.82 4.74
C ASN A 70 -13.83 -0.43 4.95
N ARG A 71 -13.22 -1.63 4.91
CA ARG A 71 -13.96 -2.91 4.79
C ARG A 71 -13.81 -3.84 5.99
N ILE A 72 -12.74 -3.72 6.78
CA ILE A 72 -12.51 -4.59 7.94
C ILE A 72 -12.87 -3.86 9.23
N GLU A 73 -12.21 -2.74 9.48
CA GLU A 73 -12.39 -1.93 10.69
C GLU A 73 -11.75 -0.55 10.47
N PRO A 74 -12.37 0.55 10.89
CA PRO A 74 -11.82 1.89 10.73
C PRO A 74 -10.70 2.16 11.76
N ARG A 75 -9.61 1.39 11.70
CA ARG A 75 -8.43 1.59 12.55
C ARG A 75 -7.58 2.72 12.00
N GLN A 76 -7.43 3.80 12.78
CA GLN A 76 -6.69 4.99 12.36
C GLN A 76 -5.26 4.68 11.91
N GLU A 77 -4.59 3.73 12.57
CA GLU A 77 -3.25 3.25 12.18
C GLU A 77 -3.16 2.86 10.69
N TRP A 78 -4.17 2.17 10.16
CA TRP A 78 -4.17 1.77 8.75
C TRP A 78 -4.35 2.96 7.81
N LEU A 79 -5.21 3.91 8.18
CA LEU A 79 -5.40 5.13 7.41
C LEU A 79 -4.13 6.00 7.42
N ASP A 80 -3.48 6.13 8.58
CA ASP A 80 -2.23 6.88 8.73
C ASP A 80 -1.11 6.30 7.86
N VAL A 81 -1.00 4.97 7.79
CA VAL A 81 -0.05 4.30 6.89
C VAL A 81 -0.39 4.58 5.42
N ALA A 82 -1.66 4.50 5.03
CA ALA A 82 -2.08 4.78 3.66
C ALA A 82 -1.76 6.23 3.24
N LEU A 83 -2.02 7.19 4.13
CA LEU A 83 -1.69 8.61 3.94
C LEU A 83 -0.17 8.84 3.89
N HIS A 84 0.59 8.19 4.75
CA HIS A 84 2.06 8.26 4.77
C HIS A 84 2.68 7.78 3.45
N ILE A 85 2.17 6.67 2.90
CA ILE A 85 2.61 6.17 1.59
C ILE A 85 2.16 7.10 0.47
N TYR A 86 0.91 7.60 0.53
CA TYR A 86 0.39 8.57 -0.42
C TYR A 86 1.23 9.83 -0.49
N ASP A 87 1.66 10.39 0.65
CA ASP A 87 2.48 11.60 0.69
C ASP A 87 3.84 11.41 0.00
N PHE A 88 4.43 10.22 0.08
CA PHE A 88 5.64 9.89 -0.67
C PHE A 88 5.34 9.82 -2.18
N VAL A 89 4.32 9.04 -2.56
CA VAL A 89 3.90 8.83 -3.95
C VAL A 89 3.51 10.14 -4.63
N ARG A 90 2.82 11.03 -3.93
CA ARG A 90 2.43 12.37 -4.40
C ARG A 90 3.63 13.22 -4.79
N ARG A 91 4.73 13.11 -4.03
CA ARG A 91 5.95 13.91 -4.21
C ARG A 91 6.90 13.32 -5.26
N HIS A 92 7.00 12.00 -5.33
CA HIS A 92 8.07 11.32 -6.07
C HIS A 92 7.59 10.34 -7.14
N GLY A 93 6.29 10.03 -7.18
CA GLY A 93 5.77 8.95 -8.03
C GLY A 93 5.57 9.31 -9.49
N ARG A 94 5.71 10.58 -9.86
CA ARG A 94 5.51 11.06 -11.23
C ARG A 94 6.71 11.85 -11.74
N ASP A 95 6.99 11.72 -13.02
CA ASP A 95 7.96 12.57 -13.72
C ASP A 95 7.40 13.97 -14.03
N ASP A 96 8.22 14.84 -14.61
CA ASP A 96 7.84 16.20 -14.98
C ASP A 96 6.74 16.27 -16.06
N GLN A 97 6.46 15.15 -16.75
CA GLN A 97 5.37 15.02 -17.71
C GLN A 97 4.09 14.44 -17.07
N GLY A 98 4.12 14.18 -15.75
CA GLY A 98 3.00 13.63 -14.99
C GLY A 98 2.81 12.13 -15.14
N ARG A 99 3.76 11.41 -15.75
CA ARG A 99 3.69 9.95 -15.93
C ARG A 99 4.18 9.25 -14.68
N TRP A 100 3.52 8.15 -14.31
CA TRP A 100 3.94 7.33 -13.18
C TRP A 100 5.24 6.60 -13.48
N VAL A 101 6.28 6.84 -12.68
CA VAL A 101 7.57 6.17 -12.83
C VAL A 101 7.50 4.75 -12.28
N PHE A 102 8.38 3.87 -12.74
CA PHE A 102 8.40 2.48 -12.26
C PHE A 102 9.04 2.35 -10.88
N ALA A 103 10.22 2.95 -10.70
CA ALA A 103 11.00 2.83 -9.48
C ALA A 103 11.77 4.11 -9.14
N VAL A 104 11.87 4.37 -7.84
CA VAL A 104 12.67 5.43 -7.24
C VAL A 104 13.55 4.85 -6.13
N ASP A 105 14.64 5.54 -5.78
CA ASP A 105 15.43 5.20 -4.60
C ASP A 105 14.67 5.57 -3.31
N GLN A 106 15.29 5.32 -2.15
CA GLN A 106 14.66 5.57 -0.85
C GLN A 106 14.22 7.03 -0.68
N ASP A 107 14.97 7.97 -1.24
CA ASP A 107 14.76 9.42 -1.16
C ASP A 107 13.85 9.96 -2.27
N GLY A 108 13.40 9.09 -3.19
CA GLY A 108 12.49 9.44 -4.26
C GLY A 108 13.18 9.93 -5.55
N ARG A 109 14.47 9.68 -5.74
CA ARG A 109 15.14 9.93 -7.03
C ARG A 109 14.79 8.81 -8.00
N VAL A 110 14.48 9.17 -9.25
CA VAL A 110 14.07 8.20 -10.27
C VAL A 110 15.23 7.26 -10.63
N LEU A 111 14.99 5.96 -10.41
CA LEU A 111 15.88 4.88 -10.87
C LEU A 111 15.43 4.36 -12.24
N GLN A 112 14.11 4.24 -12.42
CA GLN A 112 13.50 3.81 -13.66
C GLN A 112 12.22 4.63 -13.91
N GLY A 113 12.18 5.30 -15.06
CA GLY A 113 11.04 6.13 -15.47
C GLY A 113 9.79 5.32 -15.81
N ALA A 114 8.81 6.00 -16.41
CA ALA A 114 7.58 5.34 -16.85
C ALA A 114 7.86 4.32 -17.96
N ASP A 115 7.45 3.07 -17.73
CA ASP A 115 7.66 1.95 -18.67
C ASP A 115 6.36 1.26 -19.12
N SER A 116 5.27 1.43 -18.38
CA SER A 116 3.99 0.78 -18.64
C SER A 116 2.83 1.49 -17.94
N ILE A 117 1.63 1.38 -18.54
CA ILE A 117 0.37 1.89 -18.00
C ILE A 117 -0.12 1.16 -16.73
N PHE A 118 0.54 0.08 -16.32
CA PHE A 118 0.15 -0.64 -15.10
C PHE A 118 0.26 0.24 -13.85
N ALA A 119 1.26 1.13 -13.80
CA ALA A 119 1.39 2.08 -12.70
C ALA A 119 0.18 3.02 -12.63
N ASP A 120 -0.28 3.54 -13.77
CA ASP A 120 -1.50 4.34 -13.88
C ASP A 120 -2.74 3.57 -13.39
N GLY A 121 -2.85 2.28 -13.75
CA GLY A 121 -3.93 1.41 -13.28
C GLY A 121 -3.95 1.23 -11.77
N PHE A 122 -2.78 1.01 -11.14
CA PHE A 122 -2.68 0.94 -9.68
C PHE A 122 -2.90 2.30 -9.03
N ALA A 123 -2.56 3.40 -9.69
CA ALA A 123 -2.82 4.74 -9.20
C ALA A 123 -4.31 5.01 -9.11
N ILE A 124 -5.06 4.77 -10.18
CA ILE A 124 -6.52 4.91 -10.19
C ILE A 124 -7.14 4.09 -9.05
N TYR A 125 -6.74 2.82 -8.93
CA TYR A 125 -7.27 1.92 -7.93
C TYR A 125 -6.94 2.35 -6.49
N GLY A 126 -5.67 2.63 -6.19
CA GLY A 126 -5.23 3.00 -4.85
C GLY A 126 -5.74 4.36 -4.39
N LEU A 127 -5.65 5.37 -5.26
CA LEU A 127 -6.07 6.73 -4.93
C LEU A 127 -7.59 6.84 -4.74
N THR A 128 -8.38 6.14 -5.57
CA THR A 128 -9.84 6.09 -5.40
C THR A 128 -10.22 5.46 -4.06
N GLU A 129 -9.52 4.40 -3.64
CA GLU A 129 -9.81 3.74 -2.36
C GLU A 129 -9.44 4.61 -1.17
N LEU A 130 -8.31 5.33 -1.26
CA LEU A 130 -7.89 6.28 -0.24
C LEU A 130 -8.86 7.47 -0.14
N ALA A 131 -9.28 8.04 -1.27
CA ALA A 131 -10.27 9.12 -1.31
C ALA A 131 -11.60 8.70 -0.63
N ARG A 132 -11.99 7.43 -0.77
CA ARG A 132 -13.15 6.89 -0.02
C ARG A 132 -12.90 6.77 1.48
N ALA A 133 -11.68 6.41 1.89
CA ALA A 133 -11.32 6.29 3.30
C ALA A 133 -11.23 7.64 4.01
N THR A 134 -10.72 8.66 3.32
CA THR A 134 -10.56 10.02 3.86
C THR A 134 -11.83 10.87 3.71
N GLY A 135 -12.67 10.57 2.73
CA GLY A 135 -13.74 11.47 2.28
C GLY A 135 -13.24 12.68 1.50
N ASP A 136 -11.96 12.71 1.11
CA ASP A 136 -11.31 13.81 0.40
C ASP A 136 -11.13 13.48 -1.09
N ALA A 137 -11.89 14.16 -1.94
CA ALA A 137 -11.84 13.99 -3.38
C ALA A 137 -10.55 14.54 -4.02
N SER A 138 -9.76 15.35 -3.32
CA SER A 138 -8.49 15.88 -3.84
C SER A 138 -7.35 14.86 -3.88
N VAL A 139 -7.56 13.70 -3.24
CA VAL A 139 -6.61 12.58 -3.23
C VAL A 139 -6.72 11.70 -4.48
N ALA A 140 -7.86 11.76 -5.20
CA ALA A 140 -8.17 10.97 -6.39
C ALA A 140 -7.63 11.58 -7.70
#